data_AF-A0A840W113-F1
#
_entry.id   AF-A0A840W113-F1
#
_cell.length_a   1.000
_cell.length_b   1.000
_cell.length_c   1.000
_cell.angle_alpha   90.00
_cell.angle_beta   90.00
_cell.angle_gamma   90.00
#
_symmetry.space_group_name_H-M   'P 1'
#
loop_
_entity.id
_entity.type
_entity.pdbx_description
1 polymer ?
#
loop_
_entity_poly.entity_id
_entity_poly.type
_entity_poly.pdbx_seq_one_letter_code
_entity_poly.pdbx_strand_id
1 'polypeptide(L)'
;MRLPRTPLTLVLAAALTLSPVPAVAVAPPSGLDALVGLSAERLATAEAVAAAKWHTGAPVEDPAREEAVLESAREQAARSATDPERAATVVRDQIEAHKTVQHALHARWTVLPGRAPAEEPDLGEVRPALDRITLDR
;
A
#
# COMPACT_ATOMS: atom_id res chain seq x y z
N MET A 1 38.83 56.77 -40.80
CA MET A 1 39.17 55.34 -40.64
C MET A 1 38.74 54.87 -39.26
N ARG A 2 37.59 54.19 -39.15
CA ARG A 2 37.07 53.38 -38.02
C ARG A 2 35.60 53.07 -38.34
N LEU A 3 35.33 51.83 -38.76
CA LEU A 3 34.00 51.33 -39.14
C LEU A 3 33.13 51.10 -37.89
N PRO A 4 31.83 51.43 -37.89
CA PRO A 4 30.91 51.02 -36.83
C PRO A 4 30.56 49.54 -36.99
N ARG A 5 30.71 48.76 -35.91
CA ARG A 5 30.29 47.36 -35.83
C ARG A 5 28.90 47.29 -35.19
N THR A 6 27.88 47.04 -35.99
CA THR A 6 26.52 46.69 -35.54
C THR A 6 26.51 45.25 -35.03
N PRO A 7 26.00 44.97 -33.81
CA PRO A 7 25.81 43.60 -33.37
C PRO A 7 24.59 42.98 -34.05
N LEU A 8 24.80 41.79 -34.63
CA LEU A 8 23.82 40.95 -35.30
C LEU A 8 22.94 40.27 -34.25
N THR A 9 21.66 40.64 -34.17
CA THR A 9 20.67 40.00 -33.29
C THR A 9 20.26 38.66 -33.91
N LEU A 10 20.78 37.55 -33.37
CA LEU A 10 20.40 36.20 -33.77
C LEU A 10 19.15 35.77 -32.98
N VAL A 11 17.97 35.83 -33.59
CA VAL A 11 16.74 35.26 -33.03
C VAL A 11 16.70 33.77 -33.42
N LEU A 12 17.02 32.89 -32.47
CA LEU A 12 16.90 31.45 -32.64
C LEU A 12 15.47 31.01 -32.25
N ALA A 13 14.59 30.87 -33.24
CA ALA A 13 13.28 30.27 -33.05
C ALA A 13 13.42 28.75 -32.99
N ALA A 14 13.46 28.18 -31.78
CA ALA A 14 13.38 26.74 -31.57
C ALA A 14 11.92 26.29 -31.70
N ALA A 15 11.55 25.75 -32.86
CA ALA A 15 10.28 25.07 -33.04
C ALA A 15 10.34 23.69 -32.36
N LEU A 16 9.81 23.58 -31.13
CA LEU A 16 9.54 22.29 -30.52
C LEU A 16 8.33 21.66 -31.22
N THR A 17 8.59 20.73 -32.12
CA THR A 17 7.56 19.79 -32.59
C THR A 17 7.25 18.83 -31.44
N LEU A 18 6.18 19.09 -30.69
CA LEU A 18 5.60 18.11 -29.78
C LEU A 18 5.04 16.97 -30.64
N SER A 19 5.76 15.85 -30.69
CA SER A 19 5.21 14.62 -31.25
C SER A 19 4.18 14.09 -30.25
N PRO A 20 2.92 13.86 -30.63
CA PRO A 20 1.94 13.27 -29.72
C PRO A 20 2.38 11.84 -29.39
N VAL A 21 2.71 11.60 -28.13
CA VAL A 21 2.87 10.24 -27.60
C VAL A 21 1.48 9.59 -27.67
N PRO A 22 1.30 8.42 -28.31
CA PRO A 22 0.03 7.74 -28.28
C PRO A 22 -0.31 7.43 -26.82
N ALA A 23 -1.44 7.94 -26.34
CA ALA A 23 -1.97 7.56 -25.04
C ALA A 23 -2.26 6.06 -25.10
N VAL A 24 -1.46 5.26 -24.39
CA VAL A 24 -1.78 3.85 -24.16
C VAL A 24 -3.06 3.85 -23.33
N ALA A 25 -4.15 3.43 -23.94
CA ALA A 25 -5.40 3.21 -23.21
C ALA A 25 -5.14 2.08 -22.21
N VAL A 26 -4.97 2.45 -20.94
CA VAL A 26 -4.96 1.49 -19.83
C VAL A 26 -6.38 0.93 -19.79
N ALA A 27 -6.53 -0.35 -20.16
CA ALA A 27 -7.79 -1.04 -20.00
C ALA A 27 -8.23 -0.91 -18.53
N PRO A 28 -9.54 -0.73 -18.24
CA PRO A 28 -9.99 -0.71 -16.86
C PRO A 28 -9.49 -1.99 -16.17
N PRO A 29 -8.98 -1.89 -14.93
CA PRO A 29 -8.46 -3.03 -14.22
C PRO A 29 -9.50 -4.15 -14.26
N SER A 30 -9.09 -5.35 -14.62
CA SER A 30 -9.95 -6.51 -14.47
C SER A 30 -10.36 -6.62 -12.99
N GLY A 31 -11.48 -7.27 -12.69
CA GLY A 31 -11.94 -7.41 -11.29
C GLY A 31 -10.87 -8.01 -10.37
N LEU A 32 -9.94 -8.81 -10.92
CA LEU A 32 -8.81 -9.38 -10.19
C LEU A 32 -7.66 -8.37 -9.98
N ASP A 33 -7.38 -7.48 -10.92
CA ASP A 33 -6.34 -6.45 -10.74
C ASP A 33 -6.68 -5.52 -9.58
N ALA A 34 -7.95 -5.14 -9.46
CA ALA A 34 -8.44 -4.34 -8.34
C ALA A 34 -8.29 -5.09 -7.00
N LEU A 35 -8.65 -6.38 -6.96
CA LEU A 35 -8.52 -7.20 -5.76
C LEU A 35 -7.05 -7.37 -5.34
N VAL A 36 -6.16 -7.61 -6.30
CA VAL A 36 -4.71 -7.73 -6.05
C VAL A 36 -4.15 -6.40 -5.57
N GLY A 37 -4.54 -5.29 -6.19
CA GLY A 37 -4.13 -3.93 -5.78
C GLY A 37 -4.52 -3.65 -4.33
N LEU A 38 -5.79 -3.88 -3.97
CA LEU A 38 -6.25 -3.73 -2.59
C LEU A 38 -5.46 -4.65 -1.64
N SER A 39 -5.30 -5.93 -1.99
CA SER A 39 -4.54 -6.87 -1.17
C SER A 39 -3.11 -6.40 -0.90
N ALA A 40 -2.45 -5.83 -1.91
CA ALA A 40 -1.10 -5.27 -1.78
C ALA A 40 -1.09 -4.01 -0.91
N GLU A 41 -2.07 -3.11 -1.05
CA GLU A 41 -2.22 -1.93 -0.19
C GLU A 41 -2.35 -2.32 1.29
N ARG A 42 -3.16 -3.34 1.60
CA ARG A 42 -3.28 -3.86 2.98
C ARG A 42 -2.01 -4.55 3.44
N LEU A 43 -1.30 -5.29 2.58
CA LEU A 43 -0.03 -5.88 2.98
C LEU A 43 1.03 -4.82 3.29
N ALA A 44 1.03 -3.70 2.56
CA ALA A 44 1.96 -2.59 2.77
C ALA A 44 1.85 -1.96 4.17
N THR A 45 0.72 -2.12 4.87
CA THR A 45 0.59 -1.64 6.25
C THR A 45 1.35 -2.50 7.28
N ALA A 46 1.84 -3.68 6.89
CA ALA A 46 2.48 -4.61 7.81
C ALA A 46 3.73 -4.06 8.49
N GLU A 47 4.47 -3.17 7.82
CA GLU A 47 5.64 -2.53 8.41
C GLU A 47 5.27 -1.62 9.59
N ALA A 48 4.24 -0.77 9.42
CA ALA A 48 3.79 0.12 10.48
C ALA A 48 3.22 -0.65 11.68
N VAL A 49 2.46 -1.72 11.44
CA VAL A 49 1.95 -2.58 12.50
C VAL A 49 3.08 -3.35 13.20
N ALA A 50 4.04 -3.89 12.44
CA ALA A 50 5.22 -4.53 13.01
C ALA A 50 5.97 -3.57 13.94
N ALA A 51 6.18 -2.34 13.50
CA ALA A 51 6.89 -1.31 14.22
C ALA A 51 6.17 -0.90 15.52
N ALA A 52 4.85 -0.74 15.48
CA ALA A 52 4.06 -0.45 16.67
C ALA A 52 4.12 -1.61 17.69
N LYS A 53 3.98 -2.86 17.21
CA LYS A 53 4.09 -4.05 18.06
C LYS A 53 5.49 -4.24 18.64
N TRP A 54 6.52 -3.89 17.88
CA TRP A 54 7.90 -3.89 18.35
C TRP A 54 8.11 -2.92 19.52
N HIS A 55 7.57 -1.70 19.44
CA HIS A 55 7.68 -0.70 20.50
C HIS A 55 6.87 -1.06 21.74
N THR A 56 5.64 -1.52 21.55
CA THR A 56 4.72 -1.85 22.65
C THR A 56 5.01 -3.22 23.29
N GLY A 57 5.81 -4.06 22.63
CA GLY A 57 6.02 -5.46 23.03
C GLY A 57 4.79 -6.36 22.80
N ALA A 58 3.79 -5.88 22.06
CA ALA A 58 2.61 -6.67 21.74
C ALA A 58 2.94 -7.84 20.80
N PRO A 59 2.31 -9.02 20.99
CA PRO A 59 2.54 -10.18 20.13
C PRO A 59 2.06 -9.93 18.70
N VAL A 60 2.73 -10.57 17.71
CA VAL A 60 2.31 -10.51 16.30
C VAL A 60 0.94 -11.17 16.12
N GLU A 61 0.70 -12.27 16.82
CA GLU A 61 -0.55 -13.01 16.90
C GLU A 61 -1.55 -12.29 17.80
N ASP A 62 -2.79 -12.20 17.33
CA ASP A 62 -3.91 -11.73 18.14
C ASP A 62 -5.18 -12.50 17.75
N PRO A 63 -5.36 -13.75 18.24
CA PRO A 63 -6.45 -14.62 17.80
C PRO A 63 -7.84 -14.00 17.97
N ALA A 64 -8.04 -13.19 19.02
CA ALA A 64 -9.32 -12.52 19.27
C ALA A 64 -9.60 -11.44 18.22
N ARG A 65 -8.60 -10.60 17.90
CA ARG A 65 -8.73 -9.61 16.83
C ARG A 65 -8.85 -10.27 15.45
N GLU A 66 -8.08 -11.33 15.20
CA GLU A 66 -8.11 -12.10 13.95
C GLU A 66 -9.51 -12.68 13.71
N GLU A 67 -10.14 -13.32 14.70
CA GLU A 67 -11.51 -13.83 14.54
C GLU A 67 -12.53 -12.70 14.32
N ALA A 68 -12.39 -11.57 15.01
CA ALA A 68 -13.27 -10.41 14.78
C ALA A 68 -13.18 -9.87 13.33
N VAL A 69 -11.98 -9.89 12.74
CA VAL A 69 -11.77 -9.51 11.33
C VAL A 69 -12.38 -10.55 10.38
N LEU A 70 -12.25 -11.84 10.67
CA LEU A 70 -12.89 -12.90 9.88
C LEU A 70 -14.41 -12.82 9.93
N GLU A 71 -14.98 -12.57 11.10
CA GLU A 71 -16.44 -12.43 11.24
C GLU A 71 -16.97 -11.22 10.48
N SER A 72 -16.29 -10.09 10.57
CA SER A 72 -16.61 -8.92 9.75
C SER A 72 -16.53 -9.23 8.25
N ALA A 73 -15.61 -10.07 7.80
CA ALA A 73 -15.56 -10.47 6.40
C ALA A 73 -16.77 -11.31 5.99
N ARG A 74 -17.21 -12.24 6.85
CA ARG A 74 -18.41 -13.07 6.63
C ARG A 74 -19.67 -12.22 6.54
N GLU A 75 -19.86 -11.30 7.49
CA GLU A 75 -21.01 -10.40 7.52
C GLU A 75 -21.11 -9.54 6.25
N GLN A 76 -19.97 -9.05 5.75
CA GLN A 76 -19.91 -8.19 4.57
C GLN A 76 -20.21 -8.97 3.29
N ALA A 77 -19.68 -10.18 3.19
CA ALA A 77 -19.97 -11.09 2.09
C ALA A 77 -21.46 -11.45 2.06
N ALA A 78 -22.06 -11.74 3.22
CA ALA A 78 -23.49 -12.00 3.33
C ALA A 78 -24.34 -10.81 2.85
N ARG A 79 -23.99 -9.58 3.26
CA ARG A 79 -24.65 -8.34 2.80
C ARG A 79 -24.51 -8.10 1.30
N SER A 80 -23.41 -8.54 0.71
CA SER A 80 -23.11 -8.38 -0.72
C SER A 80 -23.51 -9.60 -1.56
N ALA A 81 -24.29 -10.55 -1.00
CA ALA A 81 -24.71 -11.79 -1.65
C ALA A 81 -23.55 -12.63 -2.23
N THR A 82 -22.38 -12.59 -1.58
CA THR A 82 -21.19 -13.40 -1.87
C THR A 82 -21.04 -14.51 -0.83
N ASP A 83 -20.37 -15.61 -1.17
CA ASP A 83 -20.09 -16.73 -0.27
C ASP A 83 -19.27 -16.28 0.97
N PRO A 84 -19.84 -16.31 2.19
CA PRO A 84 -19.17 -15.82 3.40
C PRO A 84 -17.90 -16.58 3.76
N GLU A 85 -17.87 -17.90 3.56
CA GLU A 85 -16.71 -18.72 3.93
C GLU A 85 -15.57 -18.58 2.93
N ARG A 86 -15.88 -18.34 1.65
CA ARG A 86 -14.86 -17.95 0.68
C ARG A 86 -14.24 -16.60 1.01
N ALA A 87 -15.04 -15.61 1.41
CA ALA A 87 -14.53 -14.31 1.81
C ALA A 87 -13.64 -14.41 3.07
N ALA A 88 -14.09 -15.17 4.08
CA ALA A 88 -13.30 -15.42 5.28
C ALA A 88 -11.97 -16.13 4.97
N THR A 89 -11.96 -17.06 4.01
CA THR A 89 -10.73 -17.75 3.58
C THR A 89 -9.73 -16.77 2.97
N VAL A 90 -10.16 -15.88 2.06
CA VAL A 90 -9.28 -14.87 1.47
C VAL A 90 -8.72 -13.91 2.53
N VAL A 91 -9.55 -13.48 3.48
CA VAL A 91 -9.11 -12.59 4.56
C VAL A 91 -8.16 -13.30 5.52
N ARG A 92 -8.38 -14.60 5.81
CA ARG A 92 -7.45 -15.42 6.58
C ARG A 92 -6.08 -15.47 5.91
N ASP A 93 -6.02 -15.71 4.61
CA ASP A 93 -4.76 -15.74 3.87
C ASP A 93 -4.04 -14.37 3.93
N GLN A 94 -4.78 -13.26 3.87
CA GLN A 94 -4.21 -11.93 4.04
C GLN A 94 -3.72 -11.64 5.48
N ILE A 95 -4.37 -12.21 6.50
CA ILE A 95 -3.88 -12.14 7.89
C ILE A 95 -2.55 -12.89 8.02
N GLU A 96 -2.47 -14.11 7.50
CA GLU A 96 -1.24 -14.92 7.55
C GLU A 96 -0.08 -14.28 6.77
N ALA A 97 -0.35 -13.71 5.59
CA ALA A 97 0.65 -12.96 4.82
C ALA A 97 1.18 -11.76 5.63
N HIS A 98 0.29 -11.03 6.30
CA HIS A 98 0.65 -9.88 7.12
C HIS A 98 1.48 -10.29 8.37
N LYS A 99 1.13 -11.41 9.02
CA LYS A 99 1.94 -11.99 10.12
C LYS A 99 3.33 -12.41 9.65
N THR A 100 3.43 -13.01 8.46
CA THR A 100 4.72 -13.41 7.87
C THR A 100 5.67 -12.21 7.72
N VAL A 101 5.19 -11.07 7.21
CA VAL A 101 5.99 -9.85 7.08
C VAL A 101 6.41 -9.30 8.44
N GLN A 102 5.49 -9.24 9.40
CA GLN A 102 5.78 -8.75 10.75
C GLN A 102 6.86 -9.59 11.44
N HIS A 103 6.76 -10.92 11.38
CA HIS A 103 7.78 -11.83 11.94
C HIS A 103 9.15 -11.65 11.29
N ALA A 104 9.19 -11.52 9.96
CA ALA A 104 10.45 -11.28 9.25
C ALA A 104 11.10 -9.94 9.69
N LEU A 105 10.30 -8.89 9.89
CA LEU A 105 10.77 -7.60 10.38
C LEU A 105 11.26 -7.68 11.84
N HIS A 106 10.49 -8.30 12.73
CA HIS A 106 10.89 -8.50 14.13
C HIS A 106 12.18 -9.30 14.24
N ALA A 107 12.32 -10.38 13.47
CA ALA A 107 13.55 -11.16 13.40
C ALA A 107 14.75 -10.31 12.91
N ARG A 108 14.54 -9.50 11.87
CA ARG A 108 15.57 -8.57 11.36
C ARG A 108 15.97 -7.54 12.41
N TRP A 109 15.02 -6.94 13.12
CA TRP A 109 15.28 -5.94 14.16
C TRP A 109 15.94 -6.52 15.40
N THR A 110 15.67 -7.79 15.70
CA THR A 110 16.37 -8.53 16.78
C THR A 110 17.86 -8.68 16.47
N VAL A 111 18.21 -9.02 15.23
CA VAL A 111 19.63 -9.19 14.82
C VAL A 111 20.31 -7.86 14.50
N LEU A 112 19.54 -6.87 14.02
CA LEU A 112 20.03 -5.54 13.65
C LEU A 112 19.18 -4.44 14.33
N PRO A 113 19.39 -4.16 15.62
CA PRO A 113 18.57 -3.20 16.36
C PRO A 113 18.54 -1.80 15.74
N GLY A 114 19.65 -1.36 15.13
CA GLY A 114 19.71 -0.07 14.42
C GLY A 114 18.88 0.00 13.13
N ARG A 115 18.19 -1.08 12.73
CA ARG A 115 17.21 -1.10 11.63
C ARG A 115 15.76 -1.03 12.12
N ALA A 116 15.53 -1.15 13.42
CA ALA A 116 14.20 -0.92 13.98
C ALA A 116 13.82 0.55 13.79
N PRO A 117 12.54 0.86 13.53
CA PRO A 117 12.04 2.22 13.60
C PRO A 117 12.38 2.83 14.95
N ALA A 118 12.82 4.09 14.96
CA ALA A 118 13.23 4.77 16.18
C ALA A 118 12.04 5.32 17.00
N GLU A 119 10.91 5.52 16.34
CA GLU A 119 9.68 6.04 16.92
C GLU A 119 8.54 5.06 16.66
N GLU A 120 7.60 5.03 17.60
CA GLU A 120 6.37 4.26 17.46
C GLU A 120 5.44 4.94 16.44
N PRO A 121 5.00 4.25 15.37
CA PRO A 121 4.06 4.82 14.41
C PRO A 121 2.66 5.00 14.99
N ASP A 122 1.95 6.05 14.54
CA ASP A 122 0.52 6.22 14.86
C ASP A 122 -0.35 5.25 14.02
N LEU A 123 -0.90 4.23 14.69
CA LEU A 123 -1.80 3.27 14.05
C LEU A 123 -3.16 3.87 13.67
N GLY A 124 -3.50 5.08 14.13
CA GLY A 124 -4.66 5.84 13.67
C GLY A 124 -4.65 6.10 12.17
N GLU A 125 -3.48 6.31 11.57
CA GLU A 125 -3.31 6.54 10.13
C GLU A 125 -3.37 5.23 9.30
N VAL A 126 -3.09 4.10 9.93
CA VAL A 126 -2.99 2.77 9.29
C VAL A 126 -4.35 2.04 9.26
N ARG A 127 -5.19 2.25 10.28
CA ARG A 127 -6.51 1.61 10.42
C ARG A 127 -7.41 1.75 9.19
N PRO A 128 -7.53 2.92 8.52
CA PRO A 128 -8.37 3.05 7.34
C PRO A 128 -7.95 2.15 6.16
N ALA A 129 -6.67 1.82 6.03
CA ALA A 129 -6.18 0.92 4.99
C ALA A 129 -6.43 -0.56 5.34
N LEU A 130 -6.28 -0.92 6.62
CA LEU A 130 -6.63 -2.25 7.14
C LEU A 130 -8.13 -2.53 6.99
N ASP A 131 -8.95 -1.54 7.29
CA ASP A 131 -10.40 -1.64 7.33
C ASP A 131 -10.99 -1.67 5.91
N ARG A 132 -10.37 -1.04 4.91
CA ARG A 132 -10.93 -0.93 3.54
C ARG A 132 -11.27 -2.25 2.86
N ILE A 133 -10.63 -3.35 3.24
CA ILE A 133 -10.87 -4.68 2.65
C ILE A 133 -11.89 -5.49 3.46
N THR A 134 -12.10 -5.16 4.73
CA THR A 134 -12.96 -5.94 5.65
C THR A 134 -14.23 -5.18 6.06
N LEU A 135 -14.20 -3.85 5.99
CA LEU A 135 -15.24 -2.91 6.37
C LEU A 135 -15.47 -1.93 5.23
N ASP A 136 -16.62 -2.03 4.57
CA ASP A 136 -17.18 -0.88 3.86
C ASP A 136 -18.09 -0.14 4.85
N ARG A 137 -17.95 1.19 4.89
CA ARG A 137 -18.53 2.07 5.92
C ARG A 137 -20.04 1.94 6.08
#